data_AF-A0A351MPQ2-F1
#
_entry.id   AF-A0A351MPQ2-F1
#
_cell.length_a   1.000
_cell.length_b   1.000
_cell.length_c   1.000
_cell.angle_alpha   90.00
_cell.angle_beta   90.00
_cell.angle_gamma   90.00
#
_symmetry.space_group_name_H-M   'P 1'
#
loop_
_entity.id
_entity.type
_entity.pdbx_description
1 polymer ?
#
loop_
_entity_poly.entity_id
_entity_poly.type
_entity_poly.pdbx_seq_one_letter_code
_entity_poly.pdbx_strand_id
1 'polypeptide(L)'
;MQVAYVSGPYWAPWWPSRALNIARAARSAWSLWRQGYATICPHTNSALLSLLWPPAERAARWLDGDLAFIDRLQPGDLVLMLRGWQHSPGARAEHQRAHDRPGVTIRYADGQPDYHVPVALVTPHDATVARLLAEAGATAPPADALAALDEAIAETITATGRLDPVVASVVRSTVLAAGTLLRYWRVATVEPAQPVLREVLASPDQTIEERQS
;
A
#
# COMPACT_ATOMS: atom_id res chain seq x y z
N MET A 1 -9.01 17.82 -22.36
CA MET A 1 -8.80 16.36 -22.25
C MET A 1 -8.93 16.02 -20.78
N GLN A 2 -9.73 15.01 -20.43
CA GLN A 2 -9.87 14.59 -19.02
C GLN A 2 -8.59 13.91 -18.55
N VAL A 3 -8.23 14.12 -17.29
CA VAL A 3 -7.12 13.45 -16.61
C VAL A 3 -7.62 12.14 -16.02
N ALA A 4 -6.79 11.09 -16.09
CA ALA A 4 -6.97 9.88 -15.30
C ALA A 4 -5.73 9.65 -14.43
N TYR A 5 -5.92 9.41 -13.14
CA TYR A 5 -4.86 9.07 -12.19
C TYR A 5 -4.97 7.59 -11.82
N VAL A 6 -3.86 6.85 -11.86
CA VAL A 6 -3.84 5.42 -11.51
C VAL A 6 -3.32 5.21 -10.09
N SER A 7 -4.23 4.93 -9.16
CA SER A 7 -3.92 4.66 -7.75
C SER A 7 -3.89 3.16 -7.46
N GLY A 8 -3.02 2.71 -6.55
CA GLY A 8 -2.98 1.31 -6.15
C GLY A 8 -1.65 0.88 -5.54
N PRO A 9 -1.49 -0.40 -5.16
CA PRO A 9 -0.30 -0.87 -4.48
C PRO A 9 0.98 -0.60 -5.29
N TYR A 10 1.75 0.43 -4.89
CA TYR A 10 3.09 0.65 -5.40
C TYR A 10 4.08 -0.18 -4.60
N TRP A 11 4.32 0.22 -3.34
CA TRP A 11 5.32 -0.37 -2.49
C TRP A 11 5.02 -1.83 -2.19
N ALA A 12 6.02 -2.67 -2.44
CA ALA A 12 6.15 -4.01 -1.92
C ALA A 12 7.56 -4.16 -1.32
N PRO A 13 7.75 -5.00 -0.29
CA PRO A 13 9.05 -5.22 0.33
C PRO A 13 10.04 -5.88 -0.65
N TRP A 14 9.55 -6.74 -1.54
CA TRP A 14 10.34 -7.38 -2.59
C TRP A 14 10.29 -6.58 -3.91
N TRP A 15 11.45 -6.36 -4.53
CA TRP A 15 11.56 -5.49 -5.72
C TRP A 15 10.83 -6.03 -6.96
N PRO A 16 10.91 -7.32 -7.33
CA PRO A 16 10.06 -7.90 -8.38
C PRO A 16 8.56 -7.80 -8.14
N SER A 17 8.05 -7.89 -6.90
CA SER A 17 6.64 -7.55 -6.61
C SER A 17 6.33 -6.09 -6.90
N ARG A 18 7.26 -5.18 -6.58
CA ARG A 18 7.14 -3.75 -6.92
C ARG A 18 7.16 -3.53 -8.44
N ALA A 19 8.03 -4.23 -9.17
CA ALA A 19 8.07 -4.20 -10.63
C ALA A 19 6.78 -4.77 -11.26
N LEU A 20 6.20 -5.84 -10.71
CA LEU A 20 4.94 -6.41 -11.16
C LEU A 20 3.75 -5.47 -10.88
N ASN A 21 3.77 -4.78 -9.74
CA ASN A 21 2.83 -3.70 -9.43
C ASN A 21 2.94 -2.53 -10.43
N ILE A 22 4.17 -2.07 -10.71
CA ILE A 22 4.44 -1.05 -11.72
C ILE A 22 3.96 -1.48 -13.11
N ALA A 23 4.19 -2.74 -13.50
CA ALA A 23 3.72 -3.28 -14.79
C ALA A 23 2.18 -3.37 -14.88
N ARG A 24 1.50 -3.73 -13.78
CA ARG A 24 0.03 -3.72 -13.68
C ARG A 24 -0.51 -2.29 -13.82
N ALA A 25 0.07 -1.33 -13.11
CA ALA A 25 -0.30 0.08 -13.20
C ALA A 25 -0.05 0.64 -14.60
N ALA A 26 1.12 0.36 -15.20
CA ALA A 26 1.47 0.77 -16.57
C ALA A 26 0.48 0.22 -17.61
N ARG A 27 0.08 -1.06 -17.50
CA ARG A 27 -0.96 -1.67 -18.37
C ARG A 27 -2.29 -0.93 -18.24
N SER A 28 -2.73 -0.63 -17.02
CA SER A 28 -3.96 0.12 -16.78
C SER A 28 -3.88 1.55 -17.33
N ALA A 29 -2.74 2.22 -17.11
CA ALA A 29 -2.50 3.58 -17.62
C ALA A 29 -2.49 3.63 -19.15
N TRP A 30 -1.87 2.65 -19.81
CA TRP A 30 -1.94 2.51 -21.27
C TRP A 30 -3.37 2.28 -21.78
N SER A 31 -4.16 1.50 -21.05
CA SER A 31 -5.58 1.29 -21.36
C SER A 31 -6.39 2.59 -21.28
N LEU A 32 -6.09 3.47 -20.31
CA LEU A 32 -6.73 4.78 -20.15
C LEU A 32 -6.28 5.78 -21.23
N TRP A 33 -4.98 5.84 -21.55
CA TRP A 33 -4.47 6.63 -22.69
C TRP A 33 -5.18 6.24 -24.00
N ARG A 34 -5.38 4.93 -24.25
CA ARG A 34 -6.12 4.44 -25.43
C ARG A 34 -7.62 4.77 -25.42
N GLN A 35 -8.19 5.21 -24.30
CA GLN A 35 -9.56 5.70 -24.17
C GLN A 35 -9.65 7.24 -24.27
N GLY A 36 -8.53 7.94 -24.49
CA GLY A 36 -8.49 9.40 -24.64
C GLY A 36 -8.24 10.20 -23.36
N TYR A 37 -7.91 9.54 -22.24
CA TYR A 37 -7.52 10.20 -21.00
C TYR A 37 -6.03 10.58 -20.98
N ALA A 38 -5.72 11.81 -20.56
CA ALA A 38 -4.35 12.19 -20.18
C ALA A 38 -4.01 11.46 -18.87
N THR A 39 -3.20 10.39 -18.93
CA THR A 39 -3.06 9.50 -17.77
C THR A 39 -1.78 9.74 -16.97
N ILE A 40 -1.94 10.05 -15.68
CA ILE A 40 -0.90 10.10 -14.66
C ILE A 40 -0.81 8.74 -13.97
N CYS A 41 0.40 8.20 -13.86
CA CYS A 41 0.67 6.92 -13.22
C CYS A 41 1.90 7.06 -12.29
N PRO A 42 1.69 7.28 -10.98
CA PRO A 42 2.76 7.38 -9.97
C PRO A 42 3.78 6.27 -10.08
N HIS A 43 3.30 5.05 -10.34
CA HIS A 43 4.11 3.83 -10.41
C HIS A 43 5.16 3.90 -11.51
N THR A 44 4.87 4.55 -12.64
CA THR A 44 5.82 4.73 -13.75
C THR A 44 6.58 6.05 -13.64
N ASN A 45 5.95 7.12 -13.15
CA ASN A 45 6.61 8.41 -12.92
C ASN A 45 7.76 8.31 -11.91
N SER A 46 7.56 7.57 -10.82
CA SER A 46 8.54 7.41 -9.73
C SER A 46 9.46 6.19 -9.87
N ALA A 47 9.18 5.26 -10.79
CA ALA A 47 9.85 3.94 -10.88
C ALA A 47 11.37 4.02 -10.74
N LEU A 48 12.02 4.75 -11.65
CA LEU A 48 13.47 4.90 -11.72
C LEU A 48 14.01 5.88 -10.66
N LEU A 49 13.22 6.91 -10.31
CA LEU A 49 13.60 7.88 -9.27
C LEU A 49 13.69 7.23 -7.88
N SER A 50 12.87 6.21 -7.61
CA SER A 50 12.86 5.46 -6.35
C SER A 50 14.18 4.72 -6.04
N LEU A 51 15.01 4.49 -7.07
CA LEU A 51 16.34 3.89 -6.98
C LEU A 51 17.42 4.87 -6.51
N LEU A 52 17.19 6.18 -6.68
CA LEU A 52 18.18 7.24 -6.43
C LEU A 52 18.12 7.83 -5.02
N TRP A 53 17.05 7.57 -4.25
CA TRP A 53 16.77 8.28 -3.00
C TRP A 53 17.00 7.42 -1.72
N PRO A 54 17.60 7.96 -0.64
CA PRO A 54 17.77 7.26 0.65
C PRO A 54 16.46 6.77 1.30
N PRO A 55 16.50 5.79 2.24
CA PRO A 55 15.30 5.23 2.88
C PRO A 55 14.42 6.24 3.61
N ALA A 56 14.99 7.07 4.50
CA ALA A 56 14.24 7.89 5.45
C ALA A 56 13.38 8.98 4.78
N GLU A 57 13.88 9.58 3.70
CA GLU A 57 13.20 10.68 3.01
C GLU A 57 12.13 10.23 1.99
N ARG A 58 12.04 8.93 1.68
CA ARG A 58 11.16 8.43 0.61
C ARG A 58 9.67 8.53 0.95
N ALA A 59 9.24 7.97 2.07
CA ALA A 59 7.82 7.61 2.27
C ALA A 59 6.86 8.82 2.23
N ALA A 60 7.16 9.89 2.95
CA ALA A 60 6.32 11.08 3.00
C ALA A 60 6.32 11.84 1.66
N ARG A 61 7.51 12.20 1.14
CA ARG A 61 7.64 13.07 -0.04
C ARG A 61 7.03 12.50 -1.32
N TRP A 62 7.04 11.18 -1.51
CA TRP A 62 6.31 10.57 -2.63
C TRP A 62 4.80 10.74 -2.46
N LEU A 63 4.26 10.41 -1.27
CA LEU A 63 2.83 10.55 -1.00
C LEU A 63 2.37 12.02 -1.07
N ASP A 64 3.15 12.97 -0.57
CA ASP A 64 2.83 14.40 -0.67
C ASP A 64 2.72 14.86 -2.14
N GLY A 65 3.62 14.37 -3.01
CA GLY A 65 3.57 14.63 -4.46
C GLY A 65 2.40 13.95 -5.17
N ASP A 66 2.10 12.71 -4.79
CA ASP A 66 1.00 11.90 -5.33
C ASP A 66 -0.37 12.50 -4.94
N LEU A 67 -0.54 12.90 -3.69
CA LEU A 67 -1.70 13.67 -3.22
C LEU A 67 -1.81 15.03 -3.93
N ALA A 68 -0.68 15.72 -4.16
CA ALA A 68 -0.68 16.99 -4.88
C ALA A 68 -1.09 16.86 -6.36
N PHE A 69 -0.98 15.68 -7.00
CA PHE A 69 -1.59 15.43 -8.30
C PHE A 69 -3.12 15.27 -8.18
N ILE A 70 -3.62 14.59 -7.16
CA ILE A 70 -5.06 14.39 -6.90
C ILE A 70 -5.75 15.72 -6.56
N ASP A 71 -5.09 16.60 -5.80
CA ASP A 71 -5.56 17.96 -5.49
C ASP A 71 -5.77 18.83 -6.74
N ARG A 72 -5.14 18.48 -7.86
CA ARG A 72 -5.24 19.19 -9.15
C ARG A 72 -6.32 18.63 -10.08
N LEU A 73 -6.89 17.46 -9.78
CA LEU A 73 -7.98 16.88 -10.58
C LEU A 73 -9.23 17.78 -10.52
N GLN A 74 -9.90 17.89 -11.66
CA GLN A 74 -11.08 18.74 -11.88
C GLN A 74 -12.37 17.90 -11.91
N PRO A 75 -13.55 18.53 -11.78
CA PRO A 75 -14.83 17.84 -12.00
C PRO A 75 -14.86 17.17 -13.37
N GLY A 76 -15.18 15.87 -13.40
CA GLY A 76 -15.13 15.03 -14.60
C GLY A 76 -13.80 14.32 -14.85
N ASP A 77 -12.74 14.56 -14.06
CA ASP A 77 -11.53 13.73 -14.08
C ASP A 77 -11.74 12.41 -13.30
N LEU A 78 -10.79 11.49 -13.47
CA LEU A 78 -10.89 10.09 -13.07
C LEU A 78 -9.74 9.67 -12.13
N VAL A 79 -10.05 8.91 -11.08
CA VAL A 79 -9.10 8.08 -10.34
C VAL A 79 -9.44 6.60 -10.57
N LEU A 80 -8.50 5.82 -11.10
CA LEU A 80 -8.64 4.37 -11.24
C LEU A 80 -7.89 3.67 -10.10
N MET A 81 -8.65 3.05 -9.19
CA MET A 81 -8.15 2.23 -8.11
C MET A 81 -7.84 0.81 -8.62
N LEU A 82 -6.57 0.40 -8.55
CA LEU A 82 -6.15 -0.95 -8.91
C LEU A 82 -6.54 -1.97 -7.82
N ARG A 83 -6.83 -3.22 -8.23
CA ARG A 83 -7.18 -4.33 -7.32
C ARG A 83 -6.19 -4.42 -6.15
N GLY A 84 -6.71 -4.38 -4.92
CA GLY A 84 -5.92 -4.45 -3.70
C GLY A 84 -5.46 -3.11 -3.14
N TRP A 85 -5.87 -1.97 -3.71
CA TRP A 85 -5.63 -0.62 -3.17
C TRP A 85 -6.00 -0.50 -1.68
N GLN A 86 -7.01 -1.23 -1.22
CA GLN A 86 -7.48 -1.30 0.16
C GLN A 86 -6.36 -1.70 1.15
N HIS A 87 -5.30 -2.34 0.67
CA HIS A 87 -4.16 -2.82 1.47
C HIS A 87 -2.90 -1.96 1.33
N SER A 88 -2.95 -0.88 0.54
CA SER A 88 -1.82 0.02 0.32
C SER A 88 -2.06 1.36 1.02
N PRO A 89 -1.27 1.72 2.05
CA PRO A 89 -1.49 2.95 2.81
C PRO A 89 -1.53 4.22 1.94
N GLY A 90 -0.65 4.32 0.94
CA GLY A 90 -0.66 5.40 -0.05
C GLY A 90 -1.97 5.41 -0.86
N ALA A 91 -2.32 4.28 -1.50
CA ALA A 91 -3.54 4.20 -2.31
C ALA A 91 -4.84 4.45 -1.51
N ARG A 92 -4.87 4.16 -0.20
CA ARG A 92 -5.98 4.57 0.68
C ARG A 92 -6.01 6.07 0.92
N ALA A 93 -4.86 6.72 1.14
CA ALA A 93 -4.78 8.16 1.32
C ALA A 93 -5.09 8.91 0.01
N GLU A 94 -4.65 8.37 -1.13
CA GLU A 94 -5.01 8.79 -2.48
C GLU A 94 -6.53 8.65 -2.73
N HIS A 95 -7.12 7.49 -2.40
CA HIS A 95 -8.57 7.25 -2.48
C HIS A 95 -9.36 8.22 -1.61
N GLN A 96 -8.97 8.39 -0.34
CA GLN A 96 -9.60 9.32 0.58
C GLN A 96 -9.51 10.75 0.05
N ARG A 97 -8.31 11.19 -0.37
CA ARG A 97 -8.16 12.53 -0.94
C ARG A 97 -9.02 12.71 -2.18
N ALA A 98 -9.11 11.70 -3.06
CA ALA A 98 -9.99 11.74 -4.23
C ALA A 98 -11.47 11.79 -3.86
N HIS A 99 -11.89 11.07 -2.81
CA HIS A 99 -13.23 11.17 -2.22
C HIS A 99 -13.53 12.58 -1.67
N ASP A 100 -12.50 13.32 -1.26
CA ASP A 100 -12.61 14.72 -0.85
C ASP A 100 -12.46 15.72 -2.02
N ARG A 101 -12.50 15.25 -3.30
CA ARG A 101 -12.49 16.09 -4.52
C ARG A 101 -13.87 16.11 -5.22
N PRO A 102 -14.68 17.17 -5.06
CA PRO A 102 -15.97 17.34 -5.73
C PRO A 102 -15.97 17.02 -7.23
N GLY A 103 -16.86 16.11 -7.65
CA GLY A 103 -17.07 15.79 -9.07
C GLY A 103 -15.99 14.93 -9.73
N VAL A 104 -14.98 14.46 -9.00
CA VAL A 104 -14.07 13.42 -9.49
C VAL A 104 -14.79 12.06 -9.51
N THR A 105 -14.49 11.22 -10.50
CA THR A 105 -15.00 9.84 -10.55
C THR A 105 -13.93 8.87 -10.06
N ILE A 106 -14.29 7.95 -9.17
CA ILE A 106 -13.44 6.86 -8.68
C ILE A 106 -13.93 5.54 -9.29
N ARG A 107 -13.06 4.83 -10.02
CA ARG A 107 -13.34 3.52 -10.62
C ARG A 107 -12.52 2.43 -9.95
N TYR A 108 -13.04 1.20 -9.90
CA TYR A 108 -12.38 0.08 -9.21
C TYR A 108 -12.09 -1.10 -10.15
N ALA A 109 -10.80 -1.43 -10.30
CA ALA A 109 -10.35 -2.51 -11.18
C ALA A 109 -10.55 -3.93 -10.60
N ASP A 110 -11.20 -4.06 -9.44
CA ASP A 110 -11.59 -5.33 -8.83
C ASP A 110 -13.08 -5.69 -9.02
N GLY A 111 -13.86 -4.81 -9.66
CA GLY A 111 -15.28 -5.04 -9.98
C GLY A 111 -16.26 -4.44 -8.97
N GLN A 112 -15.80 -3.66 -7.98
CA GLN A 112 -16.68 -2.78 -7.21
C GLN A 112 -17.31 -1.71 -8.13
N PRO A 113 -18.55 -1.27 -7.87
CA PRO A 113 -19.24 -0.28 -8.72
C PRO A 113 -18.52 1.07 -8.71
N ASP A 114 -18.50 1.74 -9.87
CA ASP A 114 -17.97 3.10 -10.03
C ASP A 114 -18.61 4.06 -9.00
N TYR A 115 -17.79 4.84 -8.30
CA TYR A 115 -18.21 5.82 -7.31
C TYR A 115 -17.95 7.24 -7.83
N HIS A 116 -19.02 7.98 -8.11
CA HIS A 116 -18.93 9.39 -8.44
C HIS A 116 -18.94 10.22 -7.14
N VAL A 117 -17.90 11.01 -6.92
CA VAL A 117 -17.78 11.85 -5.72
C VAL A 117 -18.80 12.97 -5.79
N PRO A 118 -19.78 13.03 -4.86
CA PRO A 118 -20.74 14.12 -4.82
C PRO A 118 -20.03 15.47 -4.59
N VAL A 119 -20.63 16.56 -5.05
CA VAL A 119 -20.14 17.91 -4.73
C VAL A 119 -20.54 18.24 -3.28
N ALA A 120 -19.74 17.77 -2.31
CA ALA A 120 -20.03 17.80 -0.87
C ALA A 120 -18.77 18.02 0.00
N LEU A 121 -18.96 18.24 1.31
CA LEU A 121 -17.93 18.67 2.27
C LEU A 121 -17.52 17.58 3.28
N VAL A 122 -16.21 17.33 3.42
CA VAL A 122 -15.39 16.97 4.63
C VAL A 122 -15.76 15.74 5.50
N THR A 123 -14.75 15.10 6.12
CA THR A 123 -14.68 13.65 6.44
C THR A 123 -14.35 13.24 7.90
N PRO A 124 -14.71 11.99 8.31
CA PRO A 124 -14.05 11.19 9.39
C PRO A 124 -13.97 9.64 9.08
N HIS A 125 -13.32 8.70 9.79
CA HIS A 125 -12.04 8.61 10.55
C HIS A 125 -11.64 7.09 10.77
N ASP A 126 -10.67 6.76 11.64
CA ASP A 126 -9.86 5.50 11.61
C ASP A 126 -10.45 4.14 12.07
N ALA A 127 -11.58 4.08 12.78
CA ALA A 127 -11.95 2.91 13.61
C ALA A 127 -12.06 1.55 12.86
N THR A 128 -12.28 1.56 11.54
CA THR A 128 -12.58 0.39 10.70
C THR A 128 -11.48 -0.68 10.67
N VAL A 129 -10.20 -0.30 10.85
CA VAL A 129 -9.06 -1.21 10.58
C VAL A 129 -8.91 -2.32 11.62
N ALA A 130 -9.21 -2.05 12.90
CA ALA A 130 -8.95 -2.99 13.99
C ALA A 130 -9.80 -4.27 13.93
N ARG A 131 -11.04 -4.17 13.42
CA ARG A 131 -12.02 -5.27 13.42
C ARG A 131 -11.60 -6.44 12.53
N LEU A 132 -11.09 -6.15 11.34
CA LEU A 132 -10.84 -7.13 10.27
C LEU A 132 -9.74 -8.16 10.60
N LEU A 133 -8.84 -7.86 11.55
CA LEU A 133 -7.76 -8.77 11.93
C LEU A 133 -8.21 -9.86 12.91
N ALA A 134 -9.22 -9.59 13.74
CA ALA A 134 -9.78 -10.57 14.67
C ALA A 134 -10.60 -11.66 13.95
N GLU A 135 -11.22 -11.31 12.82
CA GLU A 135 -12.13 -12.17 12.05
C GLU A 135 -11.40 -13.30 11.29
N ALA A 136 -10.05 -13.28 11.20
CA ALA A 136 -9.26 -14.12 10.28
C ALA A 136 -8.55 -15.36 10.89
N GLY A 137 -8.45 -15.49 12.22
CA GLY A 137 -8.08 -16.76 12.89
C GLY A 137 -6.69 -17.37 12.60
N ALA A 138 -5.69 -16.59 12.20
CA ALA A 138 -4.36 -17.11 11.80
C ALA A 138 -3.52 -17.66 12.98
N THR A 139 -2.70 -18.69 12.70
CA THR A 139 -1.85 -19.40 13.69
C THR A 139 -0.39 -19.58 13.21
N ALA A 140 0.44 -20.29 13.99
CA ALA A 140 1.91 -20.24 13.93
C ALA A 140 2.60 -21.51 13.36
N PRO A 141 3.56 -21.39 12.42
CA PRO A 141 4.48 -22.48 12.06
C PRO A 141 5.47 -22.86 13.19
N PRO A 142 6.03 -24.10 13.14
CA PRO A 142 6.92 -24.63 14.17
C PRO A 142 8.37 -24.09 14.08
N ALA A 143 9.11 -24.20 15.19
CA ALA A 143 10.39 -23.52 15.40
C ALA A 143 11.59 -24.13 14.64
N ASP A 144 11.54 -25.41 14.32
CA ASP A 144 12.56 -26.14 13.54
C ASP A 144 12.59 -25.66 12.08
N ALA A 145 11.42 -25.51 11.46
CA ALA A 145 11.26 -24.96 10.12
C ALA A 145 11.75 -23.50 10.00
N LEU A 146 11.67 -22.73 11.10
CA LEU A 146 12.21 -21.36 11.15
C LEU A 146 13.74 -21.35 11.21
N ALA A 147 14.36 -22.25 11.98
CA ALA A 147 15.82 -22.33 12.13
C ALA A 147 16.52 -22.69 10.81
N ALA A 148 16.03 -23.72 10.12
CA ALA A 148 16.59 -24.15 8.84
C ALA A 148 16.50 -23.07 7.74
N LEU A 149 15.51 -22.18 7.82
CA LEU A 149 15.36 -21.07 6.86
C LEU A 149 16.33 -19.91 7.15
N ASP A 150 16.54 -19.55 8.42
CA ASP A 150 17.52 -18.53 8.82
C ASP A 150 18.95 -18.92 8.40
N GLU A 151 19.28 -20.22 8.44
CA GLU A 151 20.56 -20.77 7.97
C GLU A 151 20.72 -20.66 6.44
N ALA A 152 19.73 -21.13 5.67
CA ALA A 152 19.75 -21.04 4.20
C ALA A 152 19.84 -19.59 3.68
N ILE A 153 19.25 -18.64 4.42
CA ILE A 153 19.36 -17.20 4.16
C ILE A 153 20.82 -16.72 4.32
N ALA A 154 21.50 -17.13 5.39
CA ALA A 154 22.88 -16.73 5.68
C ALA A 154 23.88 -17.29 4.67
N GLU A 155 23.75 -18.57 4.29
CA GLU A 155 24.55 -19.18 3.23
C GLU A 155 24.39 -18.45 1.89
N THR A 156 23.14 -18.17 1.49
CA THR A 156 22.86 -17.53 0.20
C THR A 156 23.40 -16.10 0.15
N ILE A 157 23.28 -15.33 1.24
CA ILE A 157 23.90 -14.00 1.34
C ILE A 157 25.42 -14.10 1.19
N THR A 158 26.06 -15.09 1.82
CA THR A 158 27.51 -15.33 1.72
C THR A 158 27.94 -15.68 0.30
N ALA A 159 27.19 -16.55 -0.39
CA ALA A 159 27.47 -16.95 -1.78
C ALA A 159 27.45 -15.75 -2.75
N THR A 160 26.56 -14.78 -2.54
CA THR A 160 26.50 -13.56 -3.38
C THR A 160 27.71 -12.62 -3.23
N GLY A 161 28.70 -12.94 -2.38
CA GLY A 161 30.00 -12.26 -2.36
C GLY A 161 30.89 -12.58 -3.58
N ARG A 162 30.55 -13.62 -4.36
CA ARG A 162 31.33 -14.08 -5.53
C ARG A 162 30.69 -13.74 -6.88
N LEU A 163 29.61 -12.96 -6.88
CA LEU A 163 28.83 -12.61 -8.07
C LEU A 163 29.10 -11.17 -8.52
N ASP A 164 28.76 -10.87 -9.78
CA ASP A 164 28.65 -9.50 -10.28
C ASP A 164 27.80 -8.61 -9.34
N PRO A 165 28.17 -7.33 -9.08
CA PRO A 165 27.46 -6.47 -8.13
C PRO A 165 25.96 -6.29 -8.39
N VAL A 166 25.53 -6.26 -9.65
CA VAL A 166 24.11 -6.10 -10.02
C VAL A 166 23.36 -7.41 -9.72
N VAL A 167 23.93 -8.55 -10.12
CA VAL A 167 23.36 -9.89 -9.83
C VAL A 167 23.31 -10.14 -8.32
N ALA A 168 24.39 -9.83 -7.60
CA ALA A 168 24.47 -9.92 -6.15
C ALA A 168 23.39 -9.08 -5.46
N SER A 169 23.14 -7.86 -5.95
CA SER A 169 22.08 -6.98 -5.43
C SER A 169 20.68 -7.59 -5.59
N VAL A 170 20.36 -8.16 -6.76
CA VAL A 170 19.06 -8.81 -7.03
C VAL A 170 18.84 -10.05 -6.15
N VAL A 171 19.85 -10.90 -5.99
CA VAL A 171 19.75 -12.11 -5.16
C VAL A 171 19.61 -11.74 -3.68
N ARG A 172 20.47 -10.85 -3.14
CA ARG A 172 20.37 -10.36 -1.75
C ARG A 172 19.00 -9.74 -1.46
N SER A 173 18.50 -8.89 -2.36
CA SER A 173 17.20 -8.22 -2.24
C SER A 173 16.00 -9.19 -2.26
N THR A 174 16.18 -10.39 -2.78
CA THR A 174 15.16 -11.46 -2.80
C THR A 174 15.20 -12.28 -1.52
N VAL A 175 16.39 -12.73 -1.11
CA VAL A 175 16.61 -13.57 0.07
C VAL A 175 16.32 -12.82 1.37
N LEU A 176 16.77 -11.57 1.49
CA LEU A 176 16.49 -10.73 2.66
C LEU A 176 15.00 -10.40 2.82
N ALA A 177 14.27 -10.23 1.71
CA ALA A 177 12.84 -9.97 1.74
C ALA A 177 12.05 -11.17 2.31
N ALA A 178 12.42 -12.40 1.93
CA ALA A 178 11.84 -13.62 2.50
C ALA A 178 12.13 -13.72 4.02
N GLY A 179 13.39 -13.57 4.44
CA GLY A 179 13.76 -13.64 5.85
C GLY A 179 13.08 -12.60 6.74
N THR A 180 12.93 -11.38 6.24
CA THR A 180 12.29 -10.28 6.98
C THR A 180 10.82 -10.56 7.25
N LEU A 181 10.10 -11.18 6.30
CA LEU A 181 8.68 -11.50 6.45
C LEU A 181 8.43 -12.52 7.56
N LEU A 182 9.23 -13.59 7.67
CA LEU A 182 9.09 -14.56 8.76
C LEU A 182 9.50 -13.98 10.11
N ARG A 183 10.54 -13.13 10.15
CA ARG A 183 10.96 -12.46 11.39
C ARG A 183 9.93 -11.44 11.90
N TYR A 184 9.25 -10.71 11.01
CA TYR A 184 8.13 -9.85 11.38
C TYR A 184 6.94 -10.65 11.92
N TRP A 185 6.57 -11.73 11.21
CA TRP A 185 5.50 -12.63 11.65
C TRP A 185 5.79 -13.26 13.03
N ARG A 186 7.06 -13.62 13.32
CA ARG A 186 7.50 -14.12 14.63
C ARG A 186 7.29 -13.09 15.75
N VAL A 187 7.60 -11.81 15.53
CA VAL A 187 7.35 -10.76 16.55
C VAL A 187 5.85 -10.63 16.82
N ALA A 188 5.04 -10.57 15.76
CA ALA A 188 3.58 -10.40 15.85
C ALA A 188 2.82 -11.56 16.52
N THR A 189 3.47 -12.69 16.79
CA THR A 189 2.84 -13.91 17.36
C THR A 189 3.51 -14.45 18.63
N VAL A 190 4.69 -13.94 19.00
CA VAL A 190 5.44 -14.38 20.20
C VAL A 190 5.40 -13.36 21.33
N GLU A 191 5.25 -12.06 21.03
CA GLU A 191 5.02 -11.04 22.07
C GLU A 191 3.51 -10.73 22.21
N PRO A 192 2.90 -10.96 23.40
CA PRO A 192 1.49 -10.63 23.60
C PRO A 192 1.30 -9.11 23.64
N ALA A 193 0.32 -8.61 22.88
CA ALA A 193 -0.01 -7.19 22.83
C ALA A 193 -0.27 -6.59 24.23
N GLN A 194 0.35 -5.43 24.50
CA GLN A 194 0.30 -4.77 25.81
C GLN A 194 -1.14 -4.40 26.23
N PRO A 195 -1.43 -4.35 27.55
CA PRO A 195 -2.79 -4.27 28.09
C PRO A 195 -3.63 -3.08 27.63
N VAL A 196 -3.00 -1.99 27.16
CA VAL A 196 -3.66 -0.81 26.56
C VAL A 196 -4.69 -1.19 25.48
N LEU A 197 -4.43 -2.24 24.70
CA LEU A 197 -5.34 -2.71 23.66
C LEU A 197 -6.62 -3.38 24.19
N ARG A 198 -6.70 -3.77 25.47
CA ARG A 198 -7.91 -4.35 26.06
C ARG A 198 -8.91 -3.30 26.52
N GLU A 199 -8.45 -2.19 27.09
CA GLU A 199 -9.35 -1.12 27.57
C GLU A 199 -10.07 -0.43 26.39
N VAL A 200 -9.36 -0.19 25.29
CA VAL A 200 -9.93 0.39 24.05
C VAL A 200 -11.00 -0.51 23.41
N LEU A 201 -10.95 -1.83 23.63
CA LEU A 201 -11.93 -2.78 23.11
C LEU A 201 -13.09 -3.07 24.09
N ALA A 202 -13.05 -2.52 25.31
CA ALA A 202 -14.02 -2.86 26.37
C ALA A 202 -15.30 -2.00 26.38
N SER A 203 -15.26 -0.77 25.85
CA SER A 203 -16.40 0.17 25.90
C SER A 203 -16.82 0.75 24.54
N PRO A 204 -17.56 -0.01 23.70
CA PRO A 204 -18.33 0.46 22.56
C PRO A 204 -18.89 1.90 22.57
N ASP A 205 -19.83 2.12 23.49
CA ASP A 205 -21.07 2.87 23.13
C ASP A 205 -21.42 4.07 24.04
N GLN A 206 -20.51 4.56 24.90
CA GLN A 206 -20.86 5.53 25.97
C GLN A 206 -20.35 6.98 25.79
N THR A 207 -20.10 7.46 24.57
CA THR A 207 -19.41 8.76 24.40
C THR A 207 -19.94 9.73 23.32
N ILE A 208 -21.17 9.55 22.84
CA ILE A 208 -21.76 10.43 21.81
C ILE A 208 -23.00 11.20 22.28
N GLU A 209 -23.91 10.62 23.08
CA GLU A 209 -25.20 11.29 23.41
C GLU A 209 -25.11 12.32 24.55
N GLU A 210 -24.28 12.11 25.59
CA GLU A 210 -24.18 13.00 26.77
C GLU A 210 -23.41 14.32 26.55
N ARG A 211 -23.38 14.86 25.32
CA ARG A 211 -22.75 16.16 25.00
C ARG A 211 -23.66 17.19 24.32
N GLN A 212 -24.98 16.96 24.34
CA GLN A 212 -25.98 17.88 23.78
C GLN A 212 -27.17 18.17 24.71
N SER A 213 -26.98 18.03 26.03
CA SER A 213 -27.93 18.39 27.09
C SER A 213 -27.30 19.32 28.11
#